data_AF-A0A2N1Q7I9-F1
#
_entry.id   AF-A0A2N1Q7I9-F1
#
_cell.length_a   1.000
_cell.length_b   1.000
_cell.length_c   1.000
_cell.angle_alpha   90.00
_cell.angle_beta   90.00
_cell.angle_gamma   90.00
#
_symmetry.space_group_name_H-M   'P 1'
#
loop_
_entity.id
_entity.type
_entity.pdbx_description
1 polymer ?
#
loop_
_entity_poly.entity_id
_entity_poly.type
_entity_poly.pdbx_seq_one_letter_code
_entity_poly.pdbx_strand_id
1 'polypeptide(L)'
;GVSGLSMTAVGSLLYSYYDGSNYSRTDSKAYYQALAGLYDSLTLSRPNVYMYEYIDGYMDLPITNSQYDYYTDLVPIIPIILKGSVSYYTPYLNFNALAEDRYLTMVDFGVNPSYILTQKPTYEMRYTQASVYYTTELAEYEAQIIESYHFINDALKYVVNASIEDREVLETGLVLVTYDNGIKIYINYNYTTQIVGTTPIPPRSYKVVTA
;
A
#
# COMPACT_ATOMS: atom_id res chain seq x y z
N GLY A 1 2.51 27.22 -11.10
CA GLY A 1 1.45 26.23 -11.33
C GLY A 1 1.32 25.35 -10.10
N VAL A 2 0.35 24.43 -10.08
CA VAL A 2 0.30 23.35 -9.08
C VAL A 2 1.39 22.33 -9.44
N SER A 3 2.32 22.04 -8.53
CA SER A 3 3.47 21.15 -8.79
C SER A 3 3.16 19.67 -8.60
N GLY A 4 2.17 19.32 -7.79
CA GLY A 4 1.78 17.94 -7.52
C GLY A 4 0.28 17.73 -7.51
N LEU A 5 -0.18 16.58 -8.00
CA LEU A 5 -1.60 16.24 -8.06
C LEU A 5 -1.84 14.81 -7.54
N SER A 6 -2.99 14.62 -6.87
CA SER A 6 -3.52 13.30 -6.56
C SER A 6 -4.83 13.09 -7.30
N MET A 7 -4.94 12.00 -8.06
CA MET A 7 -6.15 11.69 -8.85
C MET A 7 -6.62 10.26 -8.58
N THR A 8 -7.93 10.08 -8.45
CA THR A 8 -8.51 8.79 -8.08
C THR A 8 -8.97 7.95 -9.27
N ALA A 9 -9.32 8.58 -10.40
CA ALA A 9 -9.92 7.89 -11.55
C ALA A 9 -8.96 7.74 -12.75
N VAL A 10 -8.03 8.67 -12.95
CA VAL A 10 -7.10 8.61 -14.07
C VAL A 10 -6.08 7.49 -13.84
N GLY A 11 -5.88 6.65 -14.85
CA GLY A 11 -4.92 5.55 -14.80
C GLY A 11 -5.49 4.21 -14.32
N SER A 12 -6.59 4.20 -13.56
CA SER A 12 -7.25 2.97 -13.11
C SER A 12 -8.26 2.43 -14.11
N LEU A 13 -8.97 3.33 -14.80
CA LEU A 13 -9.96 2.99 -15.83
C LEU A 13 -9.50 3.52 -17.20
N LEU A 14 -9.59 2.68 -18.23
CA LEU A 14 -9.20 3.04 -19.59
C LEU A 14 -10.34 2.74 -20.57
N TYR A 15 -10.96 3.81 -21.07
CA TYR A 15 -12.14 3.72 -21.92
C TYR A 15 -11.80 3.96 -23.38
N SER A 16 -12.51 3.26 -24.26
CA SER A 16 -12.79 3.75 -25.62
C SER A 16 -14.02 4.64 -25.56
N TYR A 17 -14.11 5.64 -26.43
CA TYR A 17 -15.25 6.56 -26.47
C TYR A 17 -15.60 6.95 -27.91
N TYR A 18 -16.81 7.49 -28.08
CA TYR A 18 -17.27 8.03 -29.35
C TYR A 18 -17.47 9.53 -29.21
N ASP A 19 -16.83 10.31 -30.08
CA ASP A 19 -17.02 11.76 -30.20
C ASP A 19 -16.82 12.18 -31.66
N GLY A 20 -17.89 12.11 -32.45
CA GLY A 20 -17.84 12.28 -33.92
C GLY A 20 -17.10 11.18 -34.69
N SER A 21 -16.28 10.39 -33.98
CA SER A 21 -15.58 9.19 -34.45
C SER A 21 -15.30 8.25 -33.26
N ASN A 22 -14.92 7.01 -33.54
CA ASN A 22 -14.54 6.04 -32.49
C ASN A 22 -13.08 6.24 -32.10
N TYR A 23 -12.83 6.48 -30.82
CA TYR A 23 -11.50 6.55 -30.23
C TYR A 23 -11.23 5.28 -29.43
N SER A 24 -10.07 4.68 -29.67
CA SER A 24 -9.64 3.46 -29.01
C SER A 24 -9.10 3.74 -27.60
N ARG A 25 -8.88 2.67 -26.84
CA ARG A 25 -8.17 2.76 -25.56
C ARG A 25 -6.72 3.26 -25.72
N THR A 26 -6.11 3.04 -26.88
CA THR A 26 -4.75 3.54 -27.17
C THR A 26 -4.74 5.05 -27.25
N ASP A 27 -5.75 5.65 -27.86
CA ASP A 27 -5.90 7.11 -27.95
C ASP A 27 -6.08 7.69 -26.55
N SER A 28 -7.00 7.13 -25.76
CA SER A 28 -7.20 7.53 -24.35
C SER A 28 -5.94 7.40 -23.50
N LYS A 29 -5.15 6.32 -23.70
CA LYS A 29 -3.88 6.12 -23.00
C LYS A 29 -2.90 7.26 -23.32
N ALA A 30 -2.75 7.63 -24.59
CA ALA A 30 -1.87 8.71 -25.00
C ALA A 30 -2.27 10.05 -24.34
N TYR A 31 -3.58 10.34 -24.27
CA TYR A 31 -4.08 11.52 -23.57
C TYR A 31 -3.78 11.49 -22.07
N TYR A 32 -3.97 10.35 -21.40
CA TYR A 32 -3.69 10.24 -19.96
C TYR A 32 -2.20 10.37 -19.64
N GLN A 33 -1.33 9.82 -20.48
CA GLN A 33 0.12 9.96 -20.34
C GLN A 33 0.57 11.41 -20.61
N ALA A 34 0.00 12.06 -21.63
CA ALA A 34 0.26 13.48 -21.89
C ALA A 34 -0.20 14.37 -20.72
N LEU A 35 -1.37 14.09 -20.14
CA LEU A 35 -1.87 14.78 -18.94
C LEU A 35 -0.95 14.56 -17.74
N ALA A 36 -0.50 13.33 -17.51
CA ALA A 36 0.39 13.01 -16.40
C ALA A 36 1.74 13.74 -16.52
N GLY A 37 2.29 13.86 -17.72
CA GLY A 37 3.52 14.61 -17.99
C GLY A 37 3.41 16.13 -17.78
N LEU A 38 2.23 16.67 -17.44
CA LEU A 38 2.08 18.09 -17.07
C LEU A 38 2.39 18.37 -15.59
N TYR A 39 2.57 17.33 -14.76
CA TYR A 39 2.79 17.46 -13.33
C TYR A 39 4.17 16.94 -12.95
N ASP A 40 4.87 17.67 -12.08
CA ASP A 40 6.19 17.25 -11.58
C ASP A 40 6.07 16.07 -10.61
N SER A 41 4.94 15.98 -9.91
CA SER A 41 4.63 14.86 -9.04
C SER A 41 3.18 14.39 -9.16
N LEU A 42 2.98 13.08 -9.23
CA LEU A 42 1.66 12.50 -9.43
C LEU A 42 1.45 11.27 -8.57
N THR A 43 0.34 11.29 -7.84
CA THR A 43 -0.14 10.15 -7.06
C THR A 43 -1.47 9.68 -7.64
N LEU A 44 -1.57 8.39 -7.98
CA LEU A 44 -2.79 7.82 -8.56
C LEU A 44 -3.36 6.70 -7.68
N SER A 45 -4.68 6.60 -7.62
CA SER A 45 -5.36 5.44 -7.02
C SER A 45 -5.43 4.28 -8.01
N ARG A 46 -4.93 3.11 -7.61
CA ARG A 46 -4.95 1.86 -8.39
C ARG A 46 -4.56 2.02 -9.88
N PRO A 47 -3.44 2.68 -10.19
CA PRO A 47 -3.03 2.87 -11.58
C PRO A 47 -2.70 1.52 -12.24
N ASN A 48 -2.99 1.42 -13.53
CA ASN A 48 -2.49 0.35 -14.38
C ASN A 48 -1.03 0.61 -14.78
N VAL A 49 -0.32 -0.45 -15.17
CA VAL A 49 1.12 -0.45 -15.50
C VAL A 49 1.54 0.66 -16.47
N TYR A 50 0.67 1.05 -17.42
CA TYR A 50 1.01 2.10 -18.40
C TYR A 50 1.20 3.51 -17.79
N MET A 51 0.85 3.70 -16.52
CA MET A 51 1.04 4.95 -15.79
C MET A 51 2.22 4.89 -14.81
N TYR A 52 2.87 3.74 -14.59
CA TYR A 52 3.87 3.59 -13.53
C TYR A 52 5.10 4.49 -13.72
N GLU A 53 5.48 4.78 -14.97
CA GLU A 53 6.58 5.71 -15.27
C GLU A 53 6.27 7.17 -14.93
N TYR A 54 5.01 7.49 -14.64
CA TYR A 54 4.54 8.86 -14.44
C TYR A 54 4.12 9.15 -12.99
N ILE A 55 4.22 8.18 -12.08
CA ILE A 55 3.74 8.33 -10.70
C ILE A 55 4.89 8.27 -9.71
N ASP A 56 4.77 9.04 -8.64
CA ASP A 56 5.58 8.91 -7.42
C ASP A 56 4.83 8.11 -6.34
N GLY A 57 3.50 8.06 -6.45
CA GLY A 57 2.60 7.48 -5.47
C GLY A 57 1.54 6.54 -6.05
N TYR A 58 1.41 5.35 -5.47
CA TYR A 58 0.30 4.43 -5.69
C TYR A 58 -0.59 4.42 -4.45
N MET A 59 -1.83 4.91 -4.56
CA MET A 59 -2.85 4.82 -3.51
C MET A 59 -3.77 3.62 -3.69
N ASP A 60 -4.36 3.18 -2.57
CA ASP A 60 -5.36 2.12 -2.53
C ASP A 60 -4.85 0.76 -3.07
N LEU A 61 -3.58 0.44 -2.79
CA LEU A 61 -2.98 -0.82 -3.21
C LEU A 61 -3.72 -2.01 -2.59
N PRO A 62 -4.31 -2.92 -3.38
CA PRO A 62 -4.96 -4.11 -2.84
C PRO A 62 -3.94 -5.01 -2.15
N ILE A 63 -4.10 -5.17 -0.84
CA ILE A 63 -3.22 -5.99 0.01
C ILE A 63 -4.00 -7.05 0.81
N THR A 64 -5.19 -7.40 0.32
CA THR A 64 -6.04 -8.50 0.81
C THR A 64 -6.69 -9.19 -0.37
N ASN A 65 -7.09 -10.44 -0.19
CA ASN A 65 -7.91 -11.18 -1.14
C ASN A 65 -9.34 -11.41 -0.58
N SER A 66 -10.19 -12.03 -1.38
CA SER A 66 -11.55 -12.42 -1.00
C SER A 66 -11.62 -13.68 -0.13
N GLN A 67 -10.48 -14.30 0.22
CA GLN A 67 -10.38 -15.51 1.02
C GLN A 67 -11.26 -16.69 0.55
N TYR A 68 -11.37 -16.89 -0.77
CA TYR A 68 -12.01 -18.10 -1.30
C TYR A 68 -11.14 -19.34 -1.03
N ASP A 69 -11.78 -20.50 -0.77
CA ASP A 69 -11.10 -21.76 -0.40
C ASP A 69 -10.09 -22.28 -1.43
N TYR A 70 -10.18 -21.83 -2.68
CA TYR A 70 -9.25 -22.20 -3.75
C TYR A 70 -8.03 -21.27 -3.85
N TYR A 71 -7.93 -20.24 -2.99
CA TYR A 71 -6.73 -19.45 -2.83
C TYR A 71 -5.80 -20.13 -1.83
N THR A 72 -4.51 -20.21 -2.17
CA THR A 72 -3.49 -20.79 -1.30
C THR A 72 -2.82 -19.73 -0.44
N ASP A 73 -2.25 -18.71 -1.07
CA ASP A 73 -1.49 -17.65 -0.40
C ASP A 73 -1.66 -16.30 -1.13
N LEU A 74 -1.38 -15.21 -0.44
CA LEU A 74 -1.37 -13.85 -0.98
C LEU A 74 0.06 -13.41 -1.28
N VAL A 75 0.45 -13.50 -2.56
CA VAL A 75 1.78 -13.08 -3.00
C VAL A 75 1.79 -11.59 -3.38
N PRO A 76 2.66 -10.74 -2.79
CA PRO A 76 2.68 -9.30 -3.05
C PRO A 76 3.42 -8.93 -4.34
N ILE A 77 2.93 -9.40 -5.49
CA ILE A 77 3.60 -9.23 -6.79
C ILE A 77 3.85 -7.75 -7.13
N ILE A 78 2.83 -6.89 -6.97
CA ILE A 78 2.97 -5.45 -7.27
C ILE A 78 3.99 -4.77 -6.33
N PRO A 79 3.92 -4.96 -4.99
CA PRO A 79 4.99 -4.51 -4.10
C PRO A 79 6.39 -4.98 -4.50
N ILE A 80 6.57 -6.27 -4.80
CA ILE A 80 7.88 -6.82 -5.20
C ILE A 80 8.42 -6.09 -6.42
N ILE A 81 7.57 -5.82 -7.42
CA ILE A 81 7.96 -5.11 -8.65
C ILE A 81 8.29 -3.62 -8.39
N LEU A 82 7.51 -2.95 -7.53
CA LEU A 82 7.59 -1.49 -7.38
C LEU A 82 8.52 -1.02 -6.25
N LYS A 83 8.90 -1.90 -5.32
CA LYS A 83 9.69 -1.52 -4.16
C LYS A 83 11.01 -0.87 -4.58
N GLY A 84 11.27 0.31 -4.02
CA GLY A 84 12.46 1.12 -4.31
C GLY A 84 12.27 2.11 -5.46
N SER A 85 11.18 1.98 -6.24
CA SER A 85 10.87 2.89 -7.36
C SER A 85 9.68 3.81 -7.07
N VAL A 86 8.61 3.29 -6.47
CA VAL A 86 7.36 4.05 -6.21
C VAL A 86 6.94 3.85 -4.76
N SER A 87 6.48 4.91 -4.10
CA SER A 87 5.84 4.78 -2.79
C SER A 87 4.40 4.31 -2.95
N TYR A 88 4.03 3.23 -2.28
CA TYR A 88 2.68 2.68 -2.35
C TYR A 88 2.03 2.61 -0.97
N TYR A 89 0.71 2.79 -0.95
CA TYR A 89 -0.09 2.97 0.25
C TYR A 89 -1.29 2.04 0.24
N THR A 90 -1.69 1.59 1.43
CA THR A 90 -2.92 0.80 1.60
C THR A 90 -4.17 1.60 1.24
N PRO A 91 -5.33 0.95 1.04
CA PRO A 91 -6.61 1.59 1.24
C PRO A 91 -6.70 2.16 2.67
N TYR A 92 -7.64 3.07 2.91
CA TYR A 92 -7.77 3.72 4.21
C TYR A 92 -7.92 2.71 5.35
N LEU A 93 -7.02 2.79 6.32
CA LEU A 93 -7.00 1.94 7.51
C LEU A 93 -8.16 2.22 8.47
N ASN A 94 -8.85 3.36 8.32
CA ASN A 94 -10.07 3.70 9.06
C ASN A 94 -11.11 2.57 9.07
N PHE A 95 -11.19 1.80 7.98
CA PHE A 95 -12.24 0.82 7.72
C PHE A 95 -11.78 -0.63 7.91
N ASN A 96 -10.64 -0.85 8.57
CA ASN A 96 -10.00 -2.15 8.63
C ASN A 96 -10.46 -2.97 9.85
N ALA A 97 -11.00 -4.17 9.60
CA ALA A 97 -11.40 -5.12 10.64
C ALA A 97 -10.27 -6.07 11.10
N LEU A 98 -9.15 -6.15 10.38
CA LEU A 98 -8.11 -7.17 10.57
C LEU A 98 -6.97 -6.74 11.52
N ALA A 99 -7.05 -5.54 12.11
CA ALA A 99 -6.14 -4.99 13.11
C ALA A 99 -4.65 -5.41 12.94
N GLU A 100 -4.16 -6.32 13.78
CA GLU A 100 -2.76 -6.74 13.88
C GLU A 100 -2.24 -7.49 12.63
N ASP A 101 -3.06 -8.33 11.98
CA ASP A 101 -2.67 -9.02 10.74
C ASP A 101 -2.33 -8.02 9.64
N ARG A 102 -3.03 -6.88 9.64
CA ARG A 102 -2.77 -5.82 8.68
C ARG A 102 -1.38 -5.24 8.86
N TYR A 103 -0.97 -4.94 10.09
CA TYR A 103 0.34 -4.33 10.33
C TYR A 103 1.48 -5.27 9.93
N LEU A 104 1.35 -6.56 10.23
CA LEU A 104 2.31 -7.57 9.76
C LEU A 104 2.35 -7.67 8.24
N THR A 105 1.19 -7.69 7.58
CA THR A 105 1.08 -7.66 6.11
C THR A 105 1.72 -6.41 5.52
N MET A 106 1.61 -5.27 6.20
CA MET A 106 2.23 -4.04 5.74
C MET A 106 3.76 -4.08 5.81
N VAL A 107 4.31 -4.69 6.86
CA VAL A 107 5.76 -4.93 6.98
C VAL A 107 6.25 -5.95 5.96
N ASP A 108 5.55 -7.06 5.79
CA ASP A 108 5.87 -8.10 4.79
C ASP A 108 5.86 -7.53 3.37
N PHE A 109 4.81 -6.77 3.01
CA PHE A 109 4.66 -6.24 1.65
C PHE A 109 5.40 -4.90 1.45
N GLY A 110 6.00 -4.34 2.51
CA GLY A 110 6.67 -3.04 2.45
C GLY A 110 5.75 -1.87 2.07
N VAL A 111 4.46 -1.92 2.45
CA VAL A 111 3.44 -0.92 2.08
C VAL A 111 3.17 0.08 3.22
N ASN A 112 2.95 1.33 2.85
CA ASN A 112 2.73 2.42 3.82
C ASN A 112 1.26 2.55 4.25
N PRO A 113 0.99 3.02 5.48
CA PRO A 113 -0.37 3.30 5.94
C PRO A 113 -1.01 4.47 5.18
N SER A 114 -2.33 4.41 5.02
CA SER A 114 -3.14 5.53 4.56
C SER A 114 -4.37 5.72 5.45
N TYR A 115 -4.76 6.97 5.67
CA TYR A 115 -5.92 7.36 6.47
C TYR A 115 -6.68 8.49 5.79
N ILE A 116 -7.99 8.52 6.01
CA ILE A 116 -8.83 9.68 5.71
C ILE A 116 -9.33 10.26 7.02
N LEU A 117 -9.19 11.58 7.16
CA LEU A 117 -9.40 12.25 8.44
C LEU A 117 -10.27 13.49 8.28
N THR A 118 -11.08 13.74 9.30
CA THR A 118 -11.89 14.93 9.46
C THR A 118 -11.60 15.57 10.81
N GLN A 119 -11.63 16.90 10.85
CA GLN A 119 -11.44 17.62 12.10
C GLN A 119 -12.59 17.40 13.08
N LYS A 120 -13.79 17.15 12.54
CA LYS A 120 -15.03 17.02 13.31
C LYS A 120 -15.65 15.62 13.18
N PRO A 121 -16.58 15.26 14.08
CA PRO A 121 -17.32 14.02 14.00
C PRO A 121 -18.09 13.85 12.69
N THR A 122 -18.11 12.62 12.17
CA THR A 122 -18.73 12.30 10.86
C THR A 122 -20.23 12.60 10.78
N TYR A 123 -20.95 12.61 11.92
CA TYR A 123 -22.38 12.91 11.96
C TYR A 123 -22.72 14.33 11.49
N GLU A 124 -21.77 15.27 11.53
CA GLU A 124 -21.96 16.63 11.01
C GLU A 124 -22.04 16.64 9.48
N MET A 125 -21.39 15.69 8.81
CA MET A 125 -21.35 15.58 7.35
C MET A 125 -22.48 14.73 6.77
N ARG A 126 -23.40 14.22 7.58
CA ARG A 126 -24.42 13.23 7.17
C ARG A 126 -25.35 13.68 6.04
N TYR A 127 -25.49 14.99 5.83
CA TYR A 127 -26.30 15.57 4.74
C TYR A 127 -25.45 16.13 3.60
N THR A 128 -24.21 15.67 3.48
CA THR A 128 -23.26 16.08 2.44
C THR A 128 -22.81 14.87 1.62
N GLN A 129 -22.16 15.12 0.48
CA GLN A 129 -21.55 14.06 -0.33
C GLN A 129 -20.41 13.33 0.40
N ALA A 130 -19.83 13.93 1.46
CA ALA A 130 -18.80 13.30 2.28
C ALA A 130 -19.35 12.26 3.28
N SER A 131 -20.67 12.06 3.35
CA SER A 131 -21.32 11.08 4.23
C SER A 131 -20.95 9.62 3.91
N VAL A 132 -20.31 9.37 2.77
CA VAL A 132 -19.73 8.06 2.41
C VAL A 132 -18.58 7.65 3.33
N TYR A 133 -17.91 8.62 3.98
CA TYR A 133 -16.85 8.36 4.94
C TYR A 133 -17.43 8.33 6.36
N TYR A 134 -17.39 7.15 6.96
CA TYR A 134 -17.74 6.93 8.36
C TYR A 134 -16.47 6.91 9.22
N THR A 135 -16.59 7.21 10.53
CA THR A 135 -15.47 7.14 11.49
C THR A 135 -14.13 7.71 10.95
N THR A 136 -14.07 9.02 10.77
CA THR A 136 -12.87 9.72 10.26
C THR A 136 -12.35 10.80 11.20
N GLU A 137 -12.95 11.00 12.37
CA GLU A 137 -12.53 12.09 13.26
C GLU A 137 -11.10 11.87 13.75
N LEU A 138 -10.22 12.85 13.52
CA LEU A 138 -8.80 12.75 13.85
C LEU A 138 -8.56 12.37 15.32
N ALA A 139 -9.33 12.95 16.25
CA ALA A 139 -9.21 12.68 17.67
C ALA A 139 -9.40 11.19 18.03
N GLU A 140 -10.18 10.46 17.25
CA GLU A 140 -10.43 9.02 17.45
C GLU A 140 -9.31 8.14 16.85
N TYR A 141 -8.54 8.66 15.90
CA TYR A 141 -7.51 7.90 15.17
C TYR A 141 -6.07 8.27 15.51
N GLU A 142 -5.82 9.40 16.16
CA GLU A 142 -4.46 9.91 16.40
C GLU A 142 -3.54 8.88 17.07
N ALA A 143 -4.02 8.24 18.15
CA ALA A 143 -3.25 7.21 18.86
C ALA A 143 -2.93 6.01 17.96
N GLN A 144 -3.92 5.54 17.17
CA GLN A 144 -3.74 4.41 16.25
C GLN A 144 -2.79 4.77 15.08
N ILE A 145 -2.84 6.01 14.58
CA ILE A 145 -1.93 6.48 13.54
C ILE A 145 -0.49 6.47 14.05
N ILE A 146 -0.25 6.96 15.26
CA ILE A 146 1.07 6.96 15.88
C ILE A 146 1.57 5.52 16.09
N GLU A 147 0.72 4.65 16.63
CA GLU A 147 1.05 3.23 16.85
C GLU A 147 1.42 2.52 15.54
N SER A 148 0.56 2.63 14.51
CA SER A 148 0.80 2.00 13.21
C SER A 148 2.05 2.56 12.53
N TYR A 149 2.25 3.88 12.59
CA TYR A 149 3.46 4.53 12.07
C TYR A 149 4.71 3.93 12.70
N HIS A 150 4.78 3.84 14.03
CA HIS A 150 5.94 3.26 14.69
C HIS A 150 6.13 1.79 14.36
N PHE A 151 5.08 0.97 14.45
CA PHE A 151 5.18 -0.46 14.15
C PHE A 151 5.72 -0.70 12.74
N ILE A 152 5.23 0.04 11.74
CA ILE A 152 5.62 -0.16 10.34
C ILE A 152 6.97 0.46 10.05
N ASN A 153 7.19 1.71 10.46
CA ASN A 153 8.40 2.46 10.14
C ASN A 153 9.62 1.88 10.87
N ASP A 154 9.47 1.32 12.06
CA ASP A 154 10.60 0.67 12.75
C ASP A 154 11.11 -0.57 12.01
N ALA A 155 10.28 -1.21 11.18
CA ALA A 155 10.72 -2.22 10.23
C ALA A 155 11.27 -1.61 8.93
N LEU A 156 10.50 -0.72 8.31
CA LEU A 156 10.69 -0.33 6.90
C LEU A 156 11.65 0.84 6.68
N LYS A 157 12.00 1.62 7.71
CA LYS A 157 12.92 2.77 7.58
C LYS A 157 14.28 2.41 7.00
N TYR A 158 14.72 1.16 7.15
CA TYR A 158 15.99 0.65 6.64
C TYR A 158 15.97 0.33 5.15
N VAL A 159 14.79 0.28 4.53
CA VAL A 159 14.60 -0.25 3.18
C VAL A 159 13.83 0.71 2.27
N VAL A 160 13.64 1.99 2.65
CA VAL A 160 12.83 2.96 1.87
C VAL A 160 13.19 2.99 0.39
N ASN A 161 14.48 3.10 0.06
CA ASN A 161 15.01 3.15 -1.32
C ASN A 161 15.65 1.83 -1.77
N ALA A 162 15.40 0.74 -1.06
CA ALA A 162 15.88 -0.60 -1.40
C ALA A 162 14.80 -1.35 -2.17
N SER A 163 15.21 -2.23 -3.08
CA SER A 163 14.32 -3.16 -3.80
C SER A 163 14.23 -4.50 -3.06
N ILE A 164 13.09 -5.20 -3.19
CA ILE A 164 12.96 -6.57 -2.70
C ILE A 164 13.74 -7.47 -3.65
N GLU A 165 14.76 -8.15 -3.14
CA GLU A 165 15.55 -9.14 -3.87
C GLU A 165 14.87 -10.51 -3.82
N ASP A 166 14.35 -10.89 -2.65
CA ASP A 166 13.65 -12.16 -2.47
C ASP A 166 12.61 -12.11 -1.33
N ARG A 167 11.58 -12.94 -1.45
CA ARG A 167 10.58 -13.18 -0.40
C ARG A 167 10.32 -14.67 -0.26
N GLU A 168 10.69 -15.22 0.88
CA GLU A 168 10.61 -16.64 1.19
C GLU A 168 9.60 -16.89 2.31
N VAL A 169 8.71 -17.87 2.12
CA VAL A 169 7.88 -18.42 3.21
C VAL A 169 8.66 -19.58 3.80
N LEU A 170 9.33 -19.35 4.94
CA LEU A 170 10.19 -20.35 5.59
C LEU A 170 9.36 -21.48 6.19
N GLU A 171 8.26 -21.11 6.85
CA GLU A 171 7.25 -21.99 7.41
C GLU A 171 5.88 -21.29 7.36
N THR A 172 4.78 -22.02 7.62
CA THR A 172 3.46 -21.39 7.70
C THR A 172 3.46 -20.26 8.73
N GLY A 173 3.19 -19.04 8.26
CA GLY A 173 3.19 -17.84 9.10
C GLY A 173 4.58 -17.30 9.47
N LEU A 174 5.67 -17.78 8.87
CA LEU A 174 7.01 -17.23 9.03
C LEU A 174 7.61 -16.87 7.68
N VAL A 175 7.82 -15.58 7.46
CA VAL A 175 8.28 -15.02 6.17
C VAL A 175 9.63 -14.34 6.36
N LEU A 176 10.50 -14.44 5.35
CA LEU A 176 11.73 -13.67 5.21
C LEU A 176 11.66 -12.83 3.95
N VAL A 177 11.90 -11.52 4.08
CA VAL A 177 12.10 -10.60 2.96
C VAL A 177 13.56 -10.15 2.96
N THR A 178 14.26 -10.36 1.85
CA THR A 178 15.63 -9.91 1.62
C THR A 178 15.62 -8.72 0.66
N TYR A 179 16.34 -7.66 1.03
CA TYR A 179 16.47 -6.44 0.23
C TYR A 179 17.87 -6.34 -0.36
N ASP A 180 17.98 -5.67 -1.51
CA ASP A 180 19.23 -5.48 -2.28
C ASP A 180 20.34 -4.74 -1.51
N ASN A 181 19.97 -3.97 -0.49
CA ASN A 181 20.89 -3.29 0.42
C ASN A 181 21.39 -4.17 1.58
N GLY A 182 21.11 -5.48 1.55
CA GLY A 182 21.54 -6.47 2.54
C GLY A 182 20.67 -6.56 3.80
N ILE A 183 19.62 -5.75 3.92
CA ILE A 183 18.68 -5.83 5.03
C ILE A 183 17.78 -7.05 4.87
N LYS A 184 17.57 -7.77 5.97
CA LYS A 184 16.64 -8.89 6.05
C LYS A 184 15.56 -8.60 7.09
N ILE A 185 14.31 -8.85 6.75
CA ILE A 185 13.19 -8.70 7.67
C ILE A 185 12.49 -10.05 7.79
N TYR A 186 12.50 -10.60 9.00
CA TYR A 186 11.69 -11.77 9.33
C TYR A 186 10.36 -11.31 9.90
N ILE A 187 9.25 -11.89 9.45
CA ILE A 187 7.89 -11.58 9.90
C ILE A 187 7.24 -12.84 10.45
N ASN A 188 6.75 -12.78 11.68
CA ASN A 188 6.09 -13.88 12.36
C ASN A 188 4.61 -13.58 12.57
N TYR A 189 3.78 -14.21 11.75
CA TYR A 189 2.32 -14.20 11.84
C TYR A 189 1.78 -15.14 12.92
N ASN A 190 2.60 -16.05 13.46
CA ASN A 190 2.15 -17.00 14.46
C ASN A 190 1.99 -16.35 15.85
N TYR A 191 1.15 -16.97 16.68
CA TYR A 191 0.97 -16.62 18.10
C TYR A 191 2.00 -17.27 19.02
N THR A 192 3.04 -17.90 18.45
CA THR A 192 4.18 -18.47 19.17
C THR A 192 5.48 -17.86 18.65
N THR A 193 6.49 -17.77 19.51
CA THR A 193 7.83 -17.35 19.13
C THR A 193 8.41 -18.32 18.11
N GLN A 194 8.92 -17.80 17.00
CA GLN A 194 9.64 -18.57 15.97
C GLN A 194 11.14 -18.38 16.15
N ILE A 195 11.94 -19.41 15.86
CA ILE A 195 13.40 -19.37 16.00
C ILE A 195 14.05 -19.64 14.64
N VAL A 196 14.80 -18.66 14.12
CA VAL A 196 15.63 -18.84 12.92
C VAL A 196 17.10 -18.84 13.34
N GLY A 197 17.75 -20.01 13.29
CA GLY A 197 19.10 -20.18 13.82
C GLY A 197 19.14 -19.91 15.33
N THR A 198 19.76 -18.79 15.73
CA THR A 198 19.81 -18.32 17.13
C THR A 198 18.93 -17.10 17.38
N THR A 199 18.19 -16.62 16.38
CA THR A 199 17.43 -15.38 16.46
C THR A 199 15.95 -15.69 16.79
N PRO A 200 15.47 -15.30 17.99
CA PRO A 200 14.05 -15.39 18.32
C PRO A 200 13.26 -14.25 17.68
N ILE A 201 12.11 -14.59 17.11
CA ILE A 201 11.15 -13.66 16.53
C ILE A 201 9.86 -13.78 17.35
N PRO A 202 9.50 -12.76 18.17
CA PRO A 202 8.32 -12.82 19.02
C PRO A 202 7.04 -13.12 18.23
N PRO A 203 5.99 -13.65 18.88
CA PRO A 203 4.69 -13.82 18.25
C PRO A 203 4.19 -12.48 17.72
N ARG A 204 3.53 -12.50 16.56
CA ARG A 204 2.86 -11.33 15.98
C ARG A 204 3.78 -10.12 15.82
N SER A 205 5.02 -10.37 15.44
CA SER A 205 6.08 -9.37 15.38
C SER A 205 7.03 -9.62 14.23
N TYR A 206 8.07 -8.80 14.14
CA TYR A 206 9.11 -8.93 13.13
C TYR A 206 10.50 -8.74 13.75
N LYS A 207 11.52 -9.14 12.99
CA LYS A 207 12.91 -8.88 13.33
C LYS A 207 13.65 -8.36 12.11
N VAL A 208 14.14 -7.12 12.21
CA VAL A 208 15.10 -6.56 11.24
C VAL A 208 16.50 -7.05 11.58
N VAL A 209 17.20 -7.57 10.59
CA VAL A 209 18.61 -7.95 10.65
C VAL A 209 19.36 -7.05 9.68
N THR A 210 20.23 -6.22 10.24
CA THR A 210 21.18 -5.40 9.50
C THR A 210 22.48 -6.18 9.34
N ALA A 211 23.21 -5.95 8.25
CA ALA A 211 24.58 -6.43 8.08
C ALA A 211 25.53 -5.87 9.15
#